data_AF-A0A971LC62-F1
#
_entry.id   AF-A0A971LC62-F1
#
_cell.length_a   1.000
_cell.length_b   1.000
_cell.length_c   1.000
_cell.angle_alpha   90.00
_cell.angle_beta   90.00
_cell.angle_gamma   90.00
#
_symmetry.space_group_name_H-M   'P 1'
#
loop_
_entity.id
_entity.type
_entity.pdbx_description
1 polymer ?
#
loop_
_entity_poly.entity_id
_entity_poly.type
_entity_poly.pdbx_seq_one_letter_code
_entity_poly.pdbx_strand_id
1 'polypeptide(L)'
;YEVCPDYEIELDDTVTEELELTAPEDVLLLAIVTIPPGRPEDATVNLQAPLVLNTARRRGSQVIIADSGYPLRLRLWSKEPVQVAETGK
;
A
#
# COMPACT_ATOMS: atom_id res chain seq x y z
N TYR A 1 -6.95 -15.49 -2.34
CA TYR A 1 -7.44 -14.44 -3.25
C TYR A 1 -6.39 -13.36 -3.26
N GLU A 2 -6.01 -12.88 -4.43
CA GLU A 2 -5.03 -11.79 -4.58
C GLU A 2 -5.79 -10.53 -4.98
N VAL A 3 -5.49 -9.41 -4.33
CA VAL A 3 -6.22 -8.14 -4.50
C VAL A 3 -5.58 -7.27 -5.59
N CYS A 4 -4.25 -7.20 -5.57
CA CYS A 4 -3.42 -6.49 -6.53
C CYS A 4 -2.09 -7.25 -6.60
N PRO A 5 -1.99 -8.31 -7.43
CA PRO A 5 -0.82 -9.19 -7.47
C PRO A 5 0.49 -8.45 -7.75
N ASP A 6 0.41 -7.44 -8.62
CA ASP A 6 1.56 -6.65 -9.08
C ASP A 6 1.72 -5.35 -8.27
N TYR A 7 1.26 -5.31 -7.01
CA TYR A 7 1.42 -4.14 -6.16
C TYR A 7 2.89 -3.97 -5.77
N GLU A 8 3.50 -2.92 -6.30
CA GLU A 8 4.87 -2.51 -6.05
C GLU A 8 4.90 -1.00 -5.73
N ILE A 9 5.78 -0.60 -4.81
CA ILE A 9 5.95 0.79 -4.41
C ILE A 9 7.44 1.12 -4.33
N GLU A 10 7.77 2.37 -4.63
CA GLU A 10 9.09 2.94 -4.38
C GLU A 10 9.01 3.84 -3.14
N LEU A 11 9.98 3.70 -2.24
CA LEU A 11 10.13 4.53 -1.05
C LEU A 11 11.32 5.46 -1.24
N ASP A 12 11.15 6.73 -0.89
CA ASP A 12 12.23 7.70 -0.94
C ASP A 12 13.26 7.50 0.20
N ASP A 13 14.42 8.14 0.05
CA ASP A 13 15.51 8.07 1.02
C ASP A 13 15.08 8.58 2.41
N THR A 14 14.17 9.55 2.46
CA THR A 14 13.70 10.11 3.75
C THR A 14 12.95 9.05 4.55
N VAL A 15 12.03 8.33 3.92
CA VAL A 15 11.26 7.26 4.55
C VAL A 15 12.17 6.08 4.95
N THR A 16 13.08 5.67 4.07
CA THR A 16 13.97 4.54 4.35
C THR A 16 14.94 4.85 5.50
N GLU A 17 15.50 6.06 5.57
CA GLU A 17 16.33 6.52 6.67
C GLU A 17 15.54 6.65 7.99
N GLU A 18 14.35 7.26 7.96
CA GLU A 18 13.50 7.43 9.15
C GLU A 18 13.12 6.08 9.77
N LEU A 19 12.81 5.09 8.94
CA LEU A 19 12.38 3.76 9.37
C LEU A 19 13.54 2.77 9.56
N GLU A 20 14.78 3.21 9.35
CA GLU A 20 16.01 2.38 9.40
C GLU A 20 15.92 1.13 8.51
N LEU A 21 15.35 1.26 7.31
CA LEU A 21 15.20 0.17 6.35
C LEU A 21 16.52 -0.10 5.65
N THR A 22 17.03 -1.33 5.77
CA THR A 22 18.31 -1.72 5.16
C THR A 22 18.16 -2.70 4.01
N ALA A 23 17.07 -3.48 3.99
CA ALA A 23 16.74 -4.39 2.91
C ALA A 23 15.21 -4.60 2.83
N PRO A 24 14.66 -4.97 1.66
CA PRO A 24 13.22 -5.21 1.50
C PRO A 24 12.66 -6.28 2.45
N GLU A 25 13.47 -7.26 2.84
CA GLU A 25 13.04 -8.35 3.73
C GLU A 25 12.74 -7.90 5.16
N ASP A 26 13.27 -6.74 5.57
CA ASP A 26 13.00 -6.14 6.88
C ASP A 26 11.66 -5.40 6.92
N VAL A 27 11.03 -5.21 5.75
CA VAL A 27 9.83 -4.41 5.55
C VAL A 27 8.59 -5.30 5.65
N LEU A 28 7.72 -4.98 6.60
CA LEU A 28 6.33 -5.43 6.59
C LEU A 28 5.46 -4.32 5.99
N LEU A 29 4.86 -4.59 4.84
CA LEU A 29 3.95 -3.69 4.14
C LEU A 29 2.50 -4.09 4.39
N LEU A 30 1.68 -3.16 4.88
CA LEU A 30 0.25 -3.38 5.14
C LEU A 30 -0.60 -2.29 4.47
N ALA A 31 -1.72 -2.67 3.87
CA ALA A 31 -2.69 -1.73 3.34
C ALA A 31 -3.90 -1.60 4.28
N ILE A 32 -4.49 -0.41 4.33
CA ILE A 32 -5.66 -0.14 5.19
C ILE A 32 -6.94 -0.45 4.43
N VAL A 33 -7.80 -1.29 5.04
CA VAL A 33 -9.13 -1.61 4.52
C VAL A 33 -10.19 -0.78 5.23
N THR A 34 -11.04 -0.11 4.46
CA THR A 34 -12.27 0.52 4.94
C THR A 34 -13.45 -0.41 4.69
N ILE A 35 -14.15 -0.79 5.76
CA ILE A 35 -15.33 -1.66 5.71
C ILE A 35 -16.58 -0.82 6.03
N PRO A 36 -17.49 -0.58 5.08
CA PRO A 36 -18.75 0.11 5.36
C PRO A 36 -19.64 -0.68 6.35
N PRO A 37 -20.34 -0.02 7.28
CA PRO A 37 -21.22 -0.70 8.23
C PRO A 37 -22.29 -1.52 7.53
N GLY A 38 -22.39 -2.81 7.90
CA GLY A 38 -23.39 -3.74 7.36
C GLY A 38 -23.19 -4.15 5.89
N ARG A 39 -22.10 -3.71 5.24
CA ARG A 39 -21.81 -3.97 3.82
C ARG A 39 -20.34 -4.38 3.61
N PRO A 40 -19.85 -5.48 4.20
CA PRO A 40 -18.46 -5.92 4.06
C PRO A 40 -18.04 -6.25 2.62
N GLU A 41 -18.98 -6.64 1.76
CA GLU A 41 -18.80 -6.81 0.31
C GLU A 41 -18.43 -5.51 -0.41
N ASP A 42 -18.65 -4.36 0.25
CA ASP A 42 -18.27 -3.05 -0.23
C ASP A 42 -16.94 -2.52 0.28
N ALA A 43 -16.17 -3.37 0.96
CA ALA A 43 -14.86 -3.00 1.48
C ALA A 43 -13.93 -2.49 0.36
N THR A 44 -13.20 -1.42 0.69
CA THR A 44 -12.15 -0.87 -0.16
C THR A 44 -10.81 -0.88 0.54
N VAL A 45 -9.73 -1.11 -0.20
CA VAL A 45 -8.36 -0.99 0.28
C VAL A 45 -7.71 0.29 -0.28
N ASN A 46 -6.91 0.95 0.55
CA ASN A 46 -6.09 2.09 0.14
C ASN A 46 -4.67 1.62 -0.19
N LEU A 47 -4.29 1.71 -1.47
CA LEU A 47 -2.97 1.33 -1.98
C LEU A 47 -2.02 2.54 -2.17
N GLN A 48 -2.53 3.77 -2.06
CA GLN A 48 -1.69 4.98 -2.14
C GLN A 48 -1.05 5.36 -0.80
N ALA A 49 -1.56 4.83 0.32
CA ALA A 49 -1.04 5.18 1.65
C ALA A 49 -0.86 3.94 2.56
N PRO A 50 0.07 3.02 2.21
CA PRO A 50 0.34 1.85 3.02
C PRO A 50 1.02 2.20 4.36
N LEU A 51 0.93 1.27 5.30
CA LEU A 51 1.79 1.21 6.48
C LEU A 51 3.08 0.49 6.10
N VAL A 52 4.20 1.17 6.26
CA VAL A 52 5.54 0.63 6.06
C VAL A 52 6.15 0.43 7.44
N LEU A 53 6.48 -0.81 7.78
CA LEU A 53 6.96 -1.18 9.12
C LEU A 53 8.32 -1.87 9.04
N ASN A 54 9.29 -1.35 9.80
CA ASN A 54 10.47 -2.09 10.17
C ASN A 54 10.19 -2.88 11.46
N THR A 55 9.91 -4.17 11.32
CA THR A 55 9.52 -4.99 12.48
C THR A 55 10.67 -5.27 13.44
N ALA A 56 11.91 -5.35 12.92
CA ALA A 56 13.10 -5.57 13.73
C ALA A 56 13.46 -4.34 14.59
N ARG A 57 13.27 -3.14 14.04
CA ARG A 57 13.56 -1.86 14.72
C ARG A 57 12.34 -1.25 15.40
N ARG A 58 11.16 -1.85 15.24
CA ARG A 58 9.87 -1.36 15.79
C ARG A 58 9.56 0.08 15.37
N ARG A 59 9.92 0.41 14.12
CA ARG A 59 9.61 1.70 13.49
C ARG A 59 8.54 1.48 12.43
N GLY A 60 7.67 2.46 12.24
CA GLY A 60 6.66 2.38 11.21
C GLY A 60 6.01 3.72 10.94
N SER A 61 5.59 3.92 9.69
CA SER A 61 4.88 5.12 9.27
C SER A 61 3.81 4.76 8.24
N GLN A 62 2.80 5.62 8.12
CA GLN A 62 1.88 5.59 6.98
C GLN A 62 2.45 6.50 5.90
N VAL A 63 2.89 5.92 4.79
CA VAL A 63 3.63 6.63 3.74
C VAL A 63 2.71 6.92 2.58
N ILE A 64 2.66 8.16 2.12
CA ILE A 64 1.89 8.54 0.92
C ILE A 64 2.77 8.32 -0.30
N ILE A 65 2.38 7.41 -1.19
CA ILE A 65 3.06 7.15 -2.46
C ILE A 65 2.43 8.02 -3.54
N ALA A 66 2.96 9.25 -3.65
CA ALA A 66 2.59 10.18 -4.71
C ALA A 66 2.84 9.57 -6.08
N ASP A 67 2.00 9.90 -7.06
CA ASP A 67 2.20 9.51 -8.46
C ASP A 67 2.39 7.98 -8.67
N SER A 68 1.77 7.17 -7.81
CA SER A 68 1.89 5.71 -7.86
C SER A 68 1.00 5.02 -8.90
N GLY A 69 0.07 5.77 -9.52
CA GLY A 69 -0.91 5.21 -10.46
C GLY A 69 -1.98 4.32 -9.82
N TYR A 70 -1.83 3.88 -8.57
CA TYR A 70 -2.81 3.09 -7.85
C TYR A 70 -4.02 3.92 -7.40
N PRO A 71 -5.21 3.32 -7.25
CA PRO A 71 -6.37 4.02 -6.72
C PRO A 71 -6.33 4.16 -5.19
N LEU A 72 -6.82 5.31 -4.69
CA LEU A 72 -7.03 5.54 -3.25
C LEU A 72 -8.08 4.59 -2.65
N ARG A 73 -9.04 4.13 -3.45
CA ARG A 73 -10.09 3.18 -3.05
C ARG A 73 -10.22 2.08 -4.09
N LEU A 74 -9.49 1.00 -3.92
CA LEU A 74 -9.68 -0.23 -4.70
C LEU A 74 -10.72 -1.11 -4.04
N ARG A 75 -11.66 -1.67 -4.81
CA ARG A 75 -12.63 -2.65 -4.32
C ARG A 75 -11.92 -3.94 -3.91
N LEU A 76 -11.99 -4.30 -2.62
CA LEU A 76 -11.23 -5.42 -2.05
C LEU A 76 -11.60 -6.77 -2.68
N TRP A 77 -12.86 -6.91 -3.08
CA TRP A 77 -13.43 -8.16 -3.60
C TRP A 77 -13.68 -8.15 -5.12
N SER A 78 -13.16 -7.15 -5.85
CA SER A 78 -13.40 -7.04 -7.29
C SER A 78 -12.58 -8.04 -8.09
N LYS A 79 -13.23 -8.79 -8.98
CA LYS A 79 -12.57 -9.73 -9.91
C LYS A 79 -11.92 -9.04 -11.10
N GLU A 80 -12.13 -7.74 -11.26
CA GLU A 80 -11.53 -6.96 -12.33
C GLU A 80 -10.06 -6.68 -11.99
N PRO A 81 -9.14 -6.81 -12.96
CA PRO A 81 -7.74 -6.48 -12.74
C PRO A 81 -7.59 -5.01 -12.38
N VAL A 82 -6.65 -4.72 -11.47
CA VAL A 82 -6.32 -3.34 -11.09
C VAL A 82 -5.66 -2.65 -12.28
N GLN A 83 -6.27 -1.56 -12.75
CA GLN A 83 -5.63 -0.70 -13.73
C GLN A 83 -4.79 0.34 -13.00
N VAL A 84 -3.48 0.15 -13.03
CA VAL A 84 -2.51 1.14 -12.54
C VAL A 84 -2.35 2.17 -13.66
N ALA A 85 -2.66 3.43 -13.38
CA ALA A 85 -2.47 4.49 -14.36
C ALA A 85 -0.97 4.70 -14.60
N GLU A 86 -0.54 4.78 -15.87
CA GLU A 86 0.83 5.19 -16.17
C GLU A 86 1.05 6.62 -15.67
N THR A 87 1.97 6.79 -14.72
CA THR A 87 2.38 8.11 -14.30
C THR A 87 3.43 8.65 -15.24
N GLY A 88 3.12 9.82 -15.81
CA GLY A 88 4.02 10.52 -16.72
C GLY A 88 5.31 10.91 -16.01
N LYS A 89 6.43 10.60 -16.65
CA LYS A 89 7.79 10.93 -16.21
C LYS A 89 8.02 12.44 -16.13
#